data_AF-A0A067GN26-F1
#
_entry.id   AF-A0A067GN26-F1
#
_cell.length_a   1.000
_cell.length_b   1.000
_cell.length_c   1.000
_cell.angle_alpha   90.00
_cell.angle_beta   90.00
_cell.angle_gamma   90.00
#
_symmetry.space_group_name_H-M   'P 1'
#
loop_
_entity.id
_entity.type
_entity.pdbx_description
1 polymer ?
#
loop_
_entity_poly.entity_id
_entity_poly.type
_entity_poly.pdbx_seq_one_letter_code
_entity_poly.pdbx_strand_id
1 'polypeptide(L)'
;GVLKLKHNAMVNDTRPIDPKCACMVCKNYTRAYIHCLVTKDAMGSQLLSYHNLYYMLQLSRNLHSSIVEGRFPENSNVVRFLWQFPKGDVPEWVCNAMDVAGIDISSCCSS
;
A
#
# COMPACT_ATOMS: atom_id res chain seq x y z
N GLY A 1 -3.83 1.96 -1.14
CA GLY A 1 -4.92 1.25 -1.85
C GLY A 1 -4.38 0.66 -3.12
N VAL A 2 -5.12 -0.25 -3.75
CA VAL A 2 -4.72 -0.89 -5.01
C VAL A 2 -4.95 0.05 -6.19
N LEU A 3 -3.90 0.33 -6.97
CA LEU A 3 -3.99 1.15 -8.17
C LEU A 3 -4.10 0.27 -9.43
N LYS A 4 -5.23 0.36 -10.13
CA LYS A 4 -5.46 -0.39 -11.38
C LYS A 4 -4.84 0.33 -12.58
N LEU A 5 -3.54 0.12 -12.80
CA LEU A 5 -2.77 0.82 -13.83
C LEU A 5 -3.18 0.51 -15.28
N LYS A 6 -3.98 -0.53 -15.52
CA LYS A 6 -4.55 -0.82 -16.85
C LYS A 6 -5.81 0.00 -17.19
N HIS A 7 -6.38 0.73 -16.23
CA HIS A 7 -7.58 1.55 -16.49
C HIS A 7 -7.26 2.75 -17.38
N ASN A 8 -8.16 3.09 -18.30
CA ASN A 8 -8.03 4.25 -19.19
C ASN A 8 -7.87 5.59 -18.45
N ALA A 9 -8.36 5.69 -17.21
CA ALA A 9 -8.16 6.87 -16.37
C ALA A 9 -6.67 7.21 -16.15
N MET A 10 -5.76 6.24 -16.31
CA MET A 10 -4.33 6.42 -16.11
C MET A 10 -3.59 6.92 -17.35
N VAL A 11 -4.21 6.91 -18.53
CA VAL A 11 -3.57 7.25 -19.82
C VAL A 11 -2.90 8.62 -19.81
N ASN A 12 -3.52 9.60 -19.16
CA ASN A 12 -3.01 10.98 -19.08
C ASN A 12 -2.62 11.38 -17.65
N ASP A 13 -2.52 10.44 -16.71
CA ASP A 13 -2.14 10.74 -15.33
C ASP A 13 -0.62 10.88 -15.21
N THR A 14 -0.14 12.11 -15.13
CA THR A 14 1.29 12.44 -15.02
C THR A 14 1.83 12.31 -13.60
N ARG A 15 1.00 11.95 -12.61
CA ARG A 15 1.44 11.74 -11.24
C ARG A 15 2.26 10.45 -11.10
N PRO A 16 3.16 10.35 -10.11
CA PRO A 16 3.81 9.09 -9.79
C PRO A 16 2.81 8.07 -9.22
N ILE A 17 3.18 6.78 -9.13
CA ILE A 17 2.31 5.74 -8.53
C ILE A 17 1.88 6.17 -7.12
N ASP A 18 2.86 6.52 -6.28
CA ASP A 18 2.67 7.07 -4.95
C ASP A 18 3.64 8.23 -4.73
N PRO A 19 3.15 9.47 -4.50
CA PRO A 19 4.00 10.64 -4.27
C PRO A 19 4.83 10.57 -2.98
N LYS A 20 4.46 9.72 -2.02
CA LYS A 20 5.22 9.52 -0.78
C LYS A 20 6.26 8.39 -0.89
N CYS A 21 6.27 7.64 -1.99
CA CYS A 21 7.17 6.52 -2.17
C CYS A 21 8.51 6.97 -2.77
N ALA A 22 9.61 6.65 -2.09
CA ALA A 22 10.96 7.04 -2.49
C ALA A 22 11.64 6.05 -3.47
N CYS A 23 10.91 5.06 -3.99
CA CYS A 23 11.46 4.07 -4.92
C CYS A 23 11.84 4.72 -6.26
N MET A 24 12.81 4.12 -6.97
CA MET A 24 13.25 4.59 -8.29
C MET A 24 12.07 4.78 -9.26
N VAL A 25 11.06 3.91 -9.20
CA VAL A 25 9.92 3.94 -10.12
C VAL A 25 9.05 5.17 -9.90
N CYS A 26 8.72 5.48 -8.64
CA CYS A 26 7.94 6.67 -8.30
C CYS A 26 8.69 7.98 -8.52
N LYS A 27 10.03 7.96 -8.49
CA LYS A 27 10.84 9.16 -8.74
C LYS A 27 10.97 9.48 -10.23
N ASN A 28 11.00 8.47 -11.09
CA ASN A 28 11.40 8.63 -12.49
C ASN A 28 10.25 8.44 -13.48
N TYR A 29 9.14 7.80 -13.10
CA TYR A 29 8.07 7.45 -14.03
C TYR A 29 6.69 7.89 -13.55
N THR A 30 5.85 8.21 -14.52
CA THR A 30 4.45 8.61 -14.31
C THR A 30 3.50 7.42 -14.48
N ARG A 31 2.29 7.52 -13.92
CA ARG A 31 1.24 6.50 -14.11
C ARG A 31 0.88 6.31 -15.58
N ALA A 32 0.83 7.39 -16.36
CA ALA A 32 0.62 7.38 -17.82
C ALA A 32 1.70 6.57 -18.54
N TYR A 33 2.97 6.80 -18.21
CA TYR A 33 4.08 6.07 -18.82
C TYR A 33 4.00 4.58 -18.49
N ILE A 34 3.74 4.24 -17.23
CA ILE A 34 3.62 2.84 -16.80
C ILE A 34 2.38 2.17 -17.41
N HIS A 35 1.25 2.88 -17.54
CA HIS A 35 0.07 2.39 -18.24
C HIS A 35 0.39 1.99 -19.70
N CYS A 36 1.13 2.84 -20.41
CA CYS A 36 1.58 2.56 -21.77
C CYS A 36 2.50 1.34 -21.83
N LEU A 37 3.44 1.19 -20.90
CA LEU A 37 4.35 0.05 -20.86
C LEU A 37 3.66 -1.26 -20.48
N VAL A 38 2.80 -1.26 -19.46
CA VAL A 38 2.10 -2.47 -18.98
C VAL A 38 1.23 -3.12 -20.07
N THR A 39 0.82 -2.36 -21.07
CA THR A 39 0.03 -2.86 -22.21
C THR A 39 0.87 -3.33 -23.39
N LYS A 40 2.17 -3.05 -23.41
CA LYS A 40 3.03 -3.22 -24.60
C LYS A 40 4.36 -3.94 -24.36
N ASP A 41 4.87 -3.97 -23.13
CA ASP A 41 6.22 -4.44 -22.80
C ASP A 41 6.27 -5.11 -21.42
N ALA A 42 7.05 -6.19 -21.31
CA ALA A 42 7.35 -6.86 -20.04
C ALA A 42 8.06 -5.95 -19.01
N MET A 43 8.78 -4.92 -19.47
CA MET A 43 9.36 -3.91 -18.58
C MET A 43 8.33 -3.24 -17.67
N GLY A 44 7.08 -3.06 -18.14
CA GLY A 44 6.00 -2.52 -17.30
C GLY A 44 5.78 -3.38 -16.04
N SER A 45 5.75 -4.70 -16.20
CA SER A 45 5.62 -5.65 -15.08
C SER A 45 6.83 -5.62 -14.14
N GLN A 46 8.05 -5.46 -14.68
CA GLN A 46 9.26 -5.37 -13.86
C GLN A 46 9.27 -4.11 -12.98
N LEU A 47 8.91 -2.95 -13.54
CA LEU A 47 8.80 -1.69 -12.79
C LEU A 47 7.75 -1.79 -11.69
N LEU A 48 6.62 -2.44 -11.96
CA LEU A 48 5.59 -2.68 -10.95
C LEU A 48 6.06 -3.60 -9.84
N SER A 49 6.70 -4.71 -10.18
CA SER A 49 7.29 -5.61 -9.19
C SER A 49 8.29 -4.88 -8.30
N TYR A 50 9.14 -4.03 -8.87
CA TYR A 50 10.08 -3.22 -8.09
C TYR A 50 9.36 -2.28 -7.12
N HIS A 51 8.35 -1.53 -7.57
CA HIS A 51 7.56 -0.65 -6.70
C HIS A 51 6.87 -1.44 -5.58
N ASN A 52 6.22 -2.56 -5.91
CA ASN A 52 5.48 -3.39 -4.96
C ASN A 52 6.41 -3.99 -3.90
N LEU A 53 7.57 -4.52 -4.31
CA LEU A 53 8.57 -5.05 -3.38
C LEU A 53 9.10 -3.95 -2.45
N TYR A 54 9.42 -2.78 -3.00
CA TYR A 54 9.87 -1.65 -2.18
C TYR A 54 8.82 -1.26 -1.15
N TYR A 55 7.55 -1.15 -1.56
CA TYR A 55 6.45 -0.83 -0.67
C TYR A 55 6.29 -1.86 0.46
N MET A 56 6.28 -3.16 0.13
CA MET A 56 6.15 -4.23 1.12
C MET A 56 7.33 -4.24 2.11
N LEU A 57 8.56 -4.07 1.63
CA LEU A 57 9.73 -3.99 2.49
C LEU A 57 9.67 -2.79 3.44
N GLN A 58 9.19 -1.63 2.97
CA GLN A 58 9.00 -0.45 3.81
C GLN A 58 7.90 -0.67 4.86
N LEU A 59 6.79 -1.29 4.48
CA LEU A 59 5.72 -1.65 5.40
C LEU A 59 6.24 -2.58 6.52
N SER A 60 6.96 -3.64 6.17
CA SER A 60 7.55 -4.58 7.14
C SER A 60 8.58 -3.91 8.05
N ARG A 61 9.41 -3.00 7.51
CA ARG A 61 10.37 -2.25 8.33
C ARG A 61 9.69 -1.36 9.35
N ASN A 62 8.68 -0.59 8.92
CA ASN A 62 7.93 0.29 9.81
C ASN A 62 7.21 -0.51 10.90
N LEU A 63 6.66 -1.67 10.54
CA LEU A 63 6.03 -2.59 11.48
C LEU A 63 7.05 -3.16 12.48
N HIS A 64 8.22 -3.58 12.02
CA HIS A 64 9.26 -4.10 12.90
C HIS A 64 9.78 -3.02 13.86
N SER A 65 10.05 -1.81 13.37
CA SER A 65 10.49 -0.70 14.20
C SER A 65 9.45 -0.35 15.27
N SER A 66 8.17 -0.36 14.95
CA SER A 66 7.13 -0.05 15.93
C SER A 66 7.03 -1.10 17.05
N ILE A 67 7.29 -2.37 16.74
CA ILE A 67 7.40 -3.44 17.75
C ILE A 67 8.60 -3.19 18.66
N VAL A 68 9.78 -2.95 18.09
CA VAL A 68 11.02 -2.71 18.86
C VAL A 68 10.91 -1.48 19.77
N GLU A 69 10.22 -0.44 19.30
CA GLU A 69 10.05 0.81 20.05
C GLU A 69 8.89 0.77 21.06
N GLY A 70 8.17 -0.34 21.16
CA GLY A 70 6.99 -0.47 22.04
C GLY A 70 5.81 0.41 21.65
N ARG A 71 5.85 1.05 20.46
CA ARG A 71 4.81 1.96 19.94
C ARG A 71 3.95 1.29 18.88
N PHE A 72 3.79 -0.02 18.96
CA PHE A 72 2.98 -0.77 18.02
C PHE A 72 1.50 -0.33 18.00
N PRO A 73 0.83 -0.14 19.17
CA PRO A 73 -0.59 0.25 19.21
C PRO A 73 -0.83 1.68 18.67
N GLU A 74 0.15 2.57 18.86
CA GLU A 74 0.08 3.97 18.42
C GLU A 74 0.48 4.15 16.95
N ASN A 75 1.03 3.11 16.31
CA ASN A 75 1.56 3.24 14.97
C ASN A 75 0.43 3.32 13.94
N SER A 76 0.14 4.56 13.54
CA SER A 76 -0.73 4.94 12.43
C SER A 76 -0.51 4.14 11.14
N ASN A 77 0.64 3.48 10.96
CA ASN A 77 0.98 2.73 9.75
C ASN A 77 0.16 1.45 9.54
N VAL A 78 -0.13 0.67 10.60
CA VAL A 78 -0.97 -0.55 10.49
C VAL A 78 -2.41 -0.15 10.26
N VAL A 79 -2.90 0.78 11.08
CA VAL A 79 -4.24 1.36 10.91
C VAL A 79 -4.38 1.93 9.50
N ARG A 80 -3.46 2.79 9.04
CA ARG A 80 -3.45 3.35 7.67
C ARG A 80 -3.39 2.28 6.59
N PHE A 81 -2.73 1.15 6.83
CA PHE A 81 -2.75 0.01 5.90
C PHE A 81 -4.14 -0.62 5.84
N LEU A 82 -4.79 -0.85 6.99
CA LEU A 82 -6.15 -1.38 7.06
C LEU A 82 -7.17 -0.43 6.39
N TRP A 83 -6.99 0.90 6.49
CA TRP A 83 -7.80 1.89 5.76
C TRP A 83 -7.68 1.81 4.23
N GLN A 84 -6.72 1.06 3.69
CA GLN A 84 -6.59 0.88 2.24
C GLN A 84 -7.55 -0.18 1.68
N PHE A 85 -8.15 -0.99 2.55
CA PHE A 85 -9.16 -1.97 2.19
C PHE A 85 -10.54 -1.30 2.19
N PRO A 86 -11.49 -1.80 1.37
CA PRO A 86 -12.89 -1.36 1.46
C PRO A 86 -13.42 -1.57 2.89
N LYS A 87 -14.28 -0.66 3.36
CA LYS A 87 -14.93 -0.81 4.68
C LYS A 87 -15.72 -2.11 4.72
N GLY A 88 -15.53 -2.90 5.78
CA GLY A 88 -16.22 -4.19 5.98
C GLY A 88 -15.49 -5.43 5.44
N ASP A 89 -14.34 -5.28 4.76
CA ASP A 89 -13.57 -6.42 4.24
C ASP A 89 -12.50 -6.95 5.23
N VAL A 90 -12.43 -6.42 6.45
CA VAL A 90 -11.48 -6.91 7.47
C VAL A 90 -12.03 -8.22 8.04
N PRO A 91 -11.33 -9.36 7.89
CA PRO A 91 -11.82 -10.62 8.44
C PRO A 91 -11.92 -10.57 9.96
N GLU A 92 -12.93 -11.24 10.52
CA GLU A 92 -13.20 -11.28 11.96
C GLU A 92 -11.97 -11.73 12.77
N TRP A 93 -11.21 -12.70 12.27
CA TRP A 93 -9.98 -13.16 12.93
C TRP A 93 -8.92 -12.06 13.07
N VAL A 94 -8.88 -11.09 12.16
CA VAL A 94 -7.97 -9.94 12.24
C VAL A 94 -8.45 -8.98 13.32
N CYS A 95 -9.76 -8.70 13.39
CA CYS A 95 -10.34 -7.85 14.43
C CYS A 95 -10.05 -8.45 15.83
N ASN A 96 -10.26 -9.76 16.00
CA ASN A 96 -9.99 -10.46 17.25
C ASN A 96 -8.49 -10.42 17.62
N ALA A 97 -7.59 -10.63 16.65
CA ALA A 97 -6.15 -10.59 16.91
C ALA A 97 -5.67 -9.19 17.36
N MET A 98 -6.25 -8.14 16.79
CA MET A 98 -5.90 -6.75 17.13
C MET A 98 -6.48 -6.33 18.48
N ASP A 99 -7.68 -6.79 18.84
CA ASP A 99 -8.27 -6.59 20.17
C ASP A 99 -7.41 -7.22 21.28
N VAL A 100 -6.96 -8.47 21.08
CA VAL A 100 -6.04 -9.16 22.01
C VAL A 100 -4.70 -8.42 22.12
N ALA A 101 -4.25 -7.76 21.06
CA ALA A 101 -3.04 -6.94 21.06
C ALA A 101 -3.24 -5.55 21.70
N GLY A 102 -4.46 -5.21 22.15
CA GLY A 102 -4.81 -3.92 22.74
C GLY A 102 -4.84 -2.76 21.73
N ILE A 103 -5.12 -3.06 20.46
CA ILE A 103 -5.11 -2.10 19.36
C ILE A 103 -6.55 -1.85 18.90
N ASP A 104 -7.05 -0.64 19.10
CA ASP A 104 -8.39 -0.26 18.66
C ASP A 104 -8.44 -0.05 17.14
N ILE A 105 -9.02 -1.04 16.45
CA ILE A 105 -9.35 -0.98 15.02
C ILE A 105 -10.87 -1.03 14.77
N SER A 106 -11.70 -0.73 15.79
CA SER A 106 -13.16 -0.74 15.70
C SER A 106 -13.70 0.10 14.53
N SER A 107 -13.03 1.23 14.25
CA SER A 107 -13.33 2.11 13.11
C SER A 107 -13.14 1.46 11.72
N CYS A 108 -12.36 0.38 11.62
CA CYS A 108 -12.12 -0.38 10.38
C CYS A 108 -12.96 -1.67 10.30
N CYS A 109 -13.43 -2.20 11.43
CA CYS A 109 -14.17 -3.47 11.53
C CYS A 109 -15.70 -3.33 11.42
N SER A 110 -16.24 -2.11 11.23
CA SER A 110 -17.69 -1.89 11.18
C SER A 110 -18.23 -2.02 9.74
N SER A 111 -19.23 -2.89 9.57
CA SER A 111 -20.14 -2.98 8.42
C SER A 111 -20.87 -1.68 8.14
#